data_AF-A0A3D2GMP2-F1
#
_entry.id   AF-A0A3D2GMP2-F1
#
_cell.length_a   1.000
_cell.length_b   1.000
_cell.length_c   1.000
_cell.angle_alpha   90.00
_cell.angle_beta   90.00
_cell.angle_gamma   90.00
#
_symmetry.space_group_name_H-M   'P 1'
#
loop_
_entity.id
_entity.type
_entity.pdbx_description
1 polymer ?
#
loop_
_entity_poly.entity_id
_entity_poly.type
_entity_poly.pdbx_seq_one_letter_code
_entity_poly.pdbx_strand_id
1 'polypeptide(L)'
;MPDDIRTADNDNTVAAADASALAGAPSGDIGVPFKVASDFAPAGDQPTAIAELFDGVRNGERDQVLLGVTGSGKTFTMAHVIEKAQRPTLILAPNKTLAAQLYGEMKSFFPDNAVEYFVSYYDYYQPEAYVPRSDTFIEKESSIN
;
A
#
# COMPACT_ATOMS: atom_id res chain seq x y z
N MET A 1 -43.18 -24.29 37.26
CA MET A 1 -41.91 -23.54 37.41
C MET A 1 -41.75 -22.70 36.16
N PRO A 2 -41.46 -21.39 36.27
CA PRO A 2 -41.43 -20.46 35.14
C PRO A 2 -40.06 -20.38 34.46
N ASP A 3 -40.07 -19.86 33.22
CA ASP A 3 -38.94 -19.43 32.40
C ASP A 3 -38.15 -18.25 33.01
N ASP A 4 -36.84 -18.18 32.75
CA ASP A 4 -36.15 -16.88 32.66
C ASP A 4 -34.88 -16.91 31.78
N ILE A 5 -34.69 -15.79 31.11
CA ILE A 5 -33.78 -15.50 29.97
C ILE A 5 -32.58 -14.64 30.46
N ARG A 6 -31.44 -14.73 29.75
CA ARG A 6 -30.16 -13.94 29.83
C ARG A 6 -29.18 -14.41 30.92
N THR A 7 -27.90 -14.65 30.60
CA THR A 7 -26.94 -13.64 30.12
C THR A 7 -25.93 -14.25 29.14
N ALA A 8 -25.69 -13.53 28.04
CA ALA A 8 -24.61 -13.81 27.11
C ALA A 8 -23.30 -13.30 27.73
N ASP A 9 -22.42 -14.22 28.13
CA ASP A 9 -21.03 -13.90 28.45
C ASP A 9 -20.26 -13.79 27.13
N ASN A 10 -19.98 -12.54 26.80
CA ASN A 10 -19.31 -12.07 25.62
C ASN A 10 -17.79 -12.24 25.84
N ASP A 11 -17.29 -13.48 25.70
CA ASP A 11 -15.85 -13.75 25.67
C ASP A 11 -15.32 -13.35 24.29
N ASN A 12 -15.07 -12.05 24.14
CA ASN A 12 -14.39 -11.44 23.01
C ASN A 12 -12.89 -11.76 23.07
N THR A 13 -12.53 -13.04 23.06
CA THR A 13 -11.20 -13.50 22.68
C THR A 13 -11.22 -13.70 21.17
N VAL A 14 -11.17 -12.59 20.42
CA VAL A 14 -10.92 -12.67 18.98
C VAL A 14 -9.52 -13.25 18.82
N ALA A 15 -9.53 -14.50 18.39
CA ALA A 15 -8.41 -15.30 17.97
C ALA A 15 -7.38 -14.43 17.24
N ALA A 16 -6.12 -14.53 17.71
CA ALA A 16 -4.95 -14.31 16.88
C ALA A 16 -5.03 -15.33 15.73
N ALA A 17 -5.75 -14.98 14.67
CA ALA A 17 -5.97 -15.83 13.53
C ALA A 17 -4.67 -15.91 12.71
N ASP A 18 -3.98 -17.03 12.88
CA ASP A 18 -3.12 -17.74 11.94
C ASP A 18 -2.44 -16.89 10.85
N ALA A 19 -1.32 -16.27 11.23
CA ALA A 19 -0.30 -15.80 10.28
C ALA A 19 0.38 -16.93 9.48
N SER A 20 0.04 -18.20 9.74
CA SER A 20 0.67 -19.40 9.16
C SER A 20 0.12 -19.82 7.78
N ALA A 21 -0.92 -19.16 7.25
CA ALA A 21 -1.60 -19.61 6.03
C ALA A 21 -1.04 -19.02 4.71
N LEU A 22 -0.06 -18.11 4.74
CA LEU A 22 0.51 -17.45 3.55
C LEU A 22 1.83 -18.13 3.09
N ALA A 23 1.81 -19.45 2.90
CA ALA A 23 2.97 -20.33 2.69
C ALA A 23 3.74 -20.17 1.34
N GLY A 24 3.81 -18.98 0.76
CA GLY A 24 4.54 -18.74 -0.49
C GLY A 24 5.15 -17.35 -0.69
N ALA A 25 4.96 -16.40 0.25
CA ALA A 25 5.62 -15.11 0.20
C ALA A 25 6.97 -15.17 0.94
N PRO A 26 8.01 -14.41 0.54
CA PRO A 26 9.21 -14.29 1.34
C PRO A 26 8.80 -13.67 2.69
N SER A 27 8.73 -14.51 3.71
CA SER A 27 8.60 -14.13 5.11
C SER A 27 9.89 -13.45 5.55
N GLY A 28 10.19 -12.28 4.98
CA GLY A 28 11.13 -11.36 5.60
C GLY A 28 10.55 -10.91 6.92
N ASP A 29 11.36 -10.78 7.96
CA ASP A 29 10.94 -10.21 9.24
C ASP A 29 10.21 -8.89 8.97
N ILE A 30 8.89 -8.88 9.17
CA ILE A 30 8.04 -7.69 8.95
C ILE A 30 8.31 -6.66 10.06
N GLY A 31 9.10 -7.02 11.08
CA GLY A 31 9.43 -6.16 12.21
C GLY A 31 8.16 -5.74 12.94
N VAL A 32 7.86 -4.44 12.93
CA VAL A 32 6.64 -3.88 13.51
C VAL A 32 5.46 -4.18 12.57
N PRO A 33 4.37 -4.82 13.06
CA PRO A 33 3.17 -5.04 12.26
C PRO A 33 2.66 -3.75 11.63
N PHE A 34 2.21 -3.81 10.38
CA PHE A 34 1.59 -2.65 9.75
C PHE A 34 0.26 -2.37 10.45
N LYS A 35 0.07 -1.12 10.89
CA LYS A 35 -1.17 -0.68 11.53
C LYS A 35 -1.56 0.68 10.98
N VAL A 36 -2.78 0.78 10.47
CA VAL A 36 -3.30 2.05 9.97
C VAL A 36 -3.71 2.93 11.16
N ALA A 37 -3.12 4.12 11.24
CA ALA A 37 -3.56 5.19 12.12
C ALA A 37 -4.52 6.11 11.37
N SER A 38 -5.78 6.13 11.79
CA SER A 38 -6.83 6.98 11.20
C SER A 38 -7.98 7.17 12.18
N ASP A 39 -8.55 8.37 12.21
CA ASP A 39 -9.79 8.68 12.94
C ASP A 39 -11.06 8.23 12.18
N PHE A 40 -10.90 7.88 10.90
CA PHE A 40 -11.98 7.47 10.01
C PHE A 40 -11.94 5.96 9.78
N ALA A 41 -13.12 5.35 9.70
CA ALA A 41 -13.29 3.95 9.28
C ALA A 41 -13.62 3.87 7.78
N PRO A 42 -13.28 2.76 7.11
CA PRO A 42 -13.69 2.52 5.73
C PRO A 42 -15.20 2.65 5.55
N ALA A 43 -15.62 3.39 4.53
CA ALA A 43 -17.03 3.68 4.27
C ALA A 43 -17.39 3.53 2.79
N GLY A 44 -18.69 3.47 2.49
CA GLY A 44 -19.20 3.24 1.13
C GLY A 44 -18.76 1.88 0.61
N ASP A 45 -18.18 1.85 -0.59
CA ASP A 45 -17.72 0.62 -1.24
C ASP A 45 -16.33 0.15 -0.77
N GLN A 46 -15.64 0.94 0.07
CA GLN A 46 -14.29 0.62 0.52
C GLN A 46 -14.20 -0.71 1.29
N PRO A 47 -15.10 -1.05 2.24
CA PRO A 47 -15.01 -2.30 2.98
C PRO A 47 -15.05 -3.54 2.05
N THR A 48 -15.93 -3.51 1.06
CA THR A 48 -16.08 -4.58 0.07
C THR A 48 -14.82 -4.68 -0.81
N ALA A 49 -14.34 -3.56 -1.34
CA ALA A 49 -13.13 -3.54 -2.15
C ALA A 49 -11.88 -4.03 -1.38
N ILE A 50 -11.75 -3.68 -0.09
CA ILE A 50 -10.67 -4.16 0.77
C ILE A 50 -10.76 -5.67 0.94
N ALA A 51 -11.96 -6.21 1.18
CA ALA A 51 -12.16 -7.64 1.37
C ALA A 51 -11.81 -8.43 0.10
N GLU A 52 -12.33 -8.02 -1.06
CA GLU A 52 -12.07 -8.67 -2.35
C GLU A 52 -10.58 -8.66 -2.71
N LEU A 53 -9.92 -7.50 -2.58
CA LEU A 53 -8.48 -7.38 -2.87
C LEU A 53 -7.63 -8.23 -1.92
N PHE A 54 -7.97 -8.23 -0.62
CA PHE A 54 -7.26 -9.04 0.35
C PHE A 54 -7.44 -10.53 0.10
N ASP A 55 -8.64 -10.97 -0.24
CA ASP A 55 -8.92 -12.37 -0.58
C ASP A 55 -8.11 -12.80 -1.81
N GLY A 56 -8.03 -11.97 -2.86
CA GLY A 56 -7.19 -12.24 -4.02
C GLY A 56 -5.70 -12.35 -3.65
N VAL A 57 -5.20 -11.45 -2.79
CA VAL A 57 -3.80 -11.50 -2.30
C VAL A 57 -3.55 -12.79 -1.51
N ARG A 58 -4.49 -13.18 -0.65
CA ARG A 58 -4.40 -14.42 0.15
C ARG A 58 -4.45 -15.67 -0.72
N ASN A 59 -5.27 -15.66 -1.77
CA ASN A 59 -5.40 -16.77 -2.73
C ASN A 59 -4.20 -16.88 -3.69
N GLY A 60 -3.25 -15.94 -3.62
CA GLY A 60 -2.06 -15.93 -4.48
C GLY A 60 -2.33 -15.42 -5.90
N GLU A 61 -3.42 -14.68 -6.10
CA GLU A 61 -3.68 -13.99 -7.37
C GLU A 61 -2.59 -12.95 -7.63
N ARG A 62 -1.99 -13.03 -8.81
CA ARG A 62 -0.84 -12.19 -9.18
C ARG A 62 -1.24 -10.79 -9.61
N ASP A 63 -2.35 -10.67 -10.34
CA ASP A 63 -2.78 -9.44 -10.98
C ASP A 63 -4.21 -9.11 -10.55
N GLN A 64 -4.41 -7.94 -9.98
CA GLN A 64 -5.72 -7.46 -9.52
C GLN A 64 -5.87 -5.96 -9.86
N VAL A 65 -7.10 -5.52 -10.11
CA VAL A 65 -7.40 -4.14 -10.51
C VAL A 65 -8.44 -3.53 -9.59
N LEU A 66 -8.07 -2.45 -8.89
CA LEU A 66 -9.01 -1.63 -8.13
C LEU A 66 -9.61 -0.55 -9.04
N LEU A 67 -10.83 -0.77 -9.52
CA LEU A 67 -11.56 0.25 -10.29
C LEU A 67 -12.27 1.21 -9.32
N GLY A 68 -11.67 2.39 -9.09
CA GLY A 68 -12.23 3.40 -8.19
C GLY A 68 -12.29 4.79 -8.82
N VAL A 69 -13.43 5.47 -8.64
CA VAL A 69 -13.60 6.88 -9.07
C VAL A 69 -12.65 7.82 -8.32
N THR A 70 -12.40 9.00 -8.88
CA THR A 70 -11.58 10.02 -8.19
C THR A 70 -12.28 10.48 -6.92
N GLY A 71 -11.53 10.62 -5.82
CA GLY A 71 -12.09 11.01 -4.52
C GLY A 71 -12.66 9.86 -3.68
N SER A 72 -12.69 8.63 -4.18
CA SER A 72 -13.20 7.46 -3.43
C SER A 72 -12.29 6.96 -2.30
N GLY A 73 -11.15 7.62 -2.06
CA GLY A 73 -10.19 7.21 -1.04
C GLY A 73 -9.36 5.97 -1.41
N LYS A 74 -8.96 5.81 -2.68
CA LYS A 74 -8.16 4.65 -3.14
C LYS A 74 -6.90 4.41 -2.30
N THR A 75 -6.18 5.46 -1.89
CA THR A 75 -5.00 5.31 -1.02
C THR A 75 -5.37 4.68 0.32
N PHE A 76 -6.50 5.09 0.90
CA PHE A 76 -7.00 4.57 2.17
C PHE A 76 -7.44 3.10 2.05
N THR A 77 -8.13 2.74 0.95
CA THR A 77 -8.42 1.34 0.61
C THR A 77 -7.14 0.51 0.55
N MET A 78 -6.12 0.99 -0.17
CA MET A 78 -4.85 0.27 -0.31
C MET A 78 -4.09 0.17 1.01
N ALA A 79 -4.13 1.19 1.88
CA ALA A 79 -3.51 1.14 3.20
C ALA A 79 -4.09 -0.01 4.05
N HIS A 80 -5.42 -0.16 4.06
CA HIS A 80 -6.05 -1.28 4.77
C HIS A 80 -5.77 -2.65 4.14
N VAL A 81 -5.59 -2.72 2.82
CA VAL A 81 -5.15 -3.96 2.16
C VAL A 81 -3.72 -4.32 2.60
N ILE A 82 -2.80 -3.34 2.67
CA ILE A 82 -1.42 -3.54 3.14
C ILE A 82 -1.41 -4.00 4.60
N GLU A 83 -2.21 -3.36 5.46
CA GLU A 83 -2.40 -3.75 6.86
C GLU A 83 -2.94 -5.18 6.98
N LYS A 84 -3.92 -5.59 6.19
CA LYS A 84 -4.42 -6.98 6.26
C LYS A 84 -3.41 -7.99 5.71
N ALA A 85 -2.71 -7.64 4.63
CA ALA A 85 -1.76 -8.52 3.98
C ALA A 85 -0.50 -8.76 4.82
N GLN A 86 -0.10 -7.79 5.66
CA GLN A 86 1.13 -7.83 6.44
C GLN A 86 2.36 -8.18 5.57
N ARG A 87 2.51 -7.52 4.42
CA ARG A 87 3.59 -7.78 3.46
C ARG A 87 4.29 -6.47 3.09
N PRO A 88 5.64 -6.48 3.01
CA PRO A 88 6.38 -5.36 2.43
C PRO A 88 5.83 -5.03 1.04
N THR A 89 5.47 -3.76 0.82
CA THR A 89 4.74 -3.33 -0.37
C THR A 89 5.52 -2.24 -1.09
N LEU A 90 5.59 -2.35 -2.42
CA LEU A 90 6.16 -1.32 -3.29
C LEU A 90 5.02 -0.61 -4.03
N ILE A 91 4.94 0.71 -3.91
CA ILE A 91 3.96 1.54 -4.61
C ILE A 91 4.69 2.32 -5.70
N LEU A 92 4.30 2.08 -6.95
CA LEU A 92 4.85 2.79 -8.11
C LEU A 92 3.90 3.90 -8.52
N ALA A 93 4.44 5.12 -8.65
CA ALA A 93 3.71 6.28 -9.15
C ALA A 93 4.28 6.74 -10.50
N PRO A 94 3.45 7.32 -11.38
CA PRO A 94 3.86 7.70 -12.73
C PRO A 94 4.73 8.97 -12.77
N ASN A 95 4.77 9.76 -11.69
CA ASN A 95 5.56 10.99 -11.62
C ASN A 95 5.97 11.32 -10.17
N LYS A 96 6.98 12.20 -10.02
CA LYS A 96 7.52 12.61 -8.71
C LYS A 96 6.47 13.29 -7.82
N THR A 97 5.56 14.08 -8.38
CA THR A 97 4.54 14.82 -7.61
C THR A 97 3.55 13.87 -6.92
N LEU A 98 2.99 12.91 -7.66
CA LEU A 98 2.08 11.90 -7.11
C LEU A 98 2.81 10.95 -6.17
N ALA A 99 4.07 10.62 -6.46
CA ALA A 99 4.88 9.80 -5.57
C ALA A 99 5.09 10.50 -4.21
N ALA A 100 5.39 11.80 -4.20
CA ALA A 100 5.51 12.58 -2.98
C ALA A 100 4.18 12.70 -2.22
N GLN A 101 3.05 12.87 -2.94
CA GLN A 101 1.73 12.89 -2.32
C GLN A 101 1.41 11.55 -1.65
N LEU A 102 1.58 10.43 -2.36
CA LEU A 102 1.36 9.09 -1.82
C LEU A 102 2.27 8.80 -0.64
N TYR A 103 3.53 9.24 -0.70
CA TYR A 103 4.43 9.12 0.43
C TYR A 103 3.91 9.86 1.67
N GLY A 104 3.45 11.10 1.52
CA GLY A 104 2.87 11.88 2.63
C GLY A 104 1.61 11.23 3.22
N GLU A 105 0.71 10.75 2.36
CA GLU A 105 -0.50 10.02 2.78
C GLU A 105 -0.13 8.72 3.53
N MET A 106 0.76 7.91 2.96
CA MET A 106 1.20 6.64 3.57
C MET A 106 1.96 6.86 4.89
N LYS A 107 2.79 7.91 4.97
CA LYS A 107 3.48 8.25 6.22
C LYS A 107 2.50 8.65 7.32
N SER A 108 1.40 9.30 6.95
CA SER A 108 0.33 9.67 7.87
C SER A 108 -0.47 8.43 8.32
N PHE A 109 -0.74 7.49 7.41
CA PHE A 109 -1.44 6.25 7.74
C PHE A 109 -0.59 5.25 8.53
N PHE A 110 0.74 5.24 8.35
CA PHE A 110 1.65 4.31 9.01
C PHE A 110 2.77 5.07 9.76
N PRO A 111 2.43 5.81 10.82
CA PRO A 111 3.41 6.62 11.56
C PRO A 111 4.49 5.77 12.25
N ASP A 112 4.12 4.55 12.66
CA ASP A 112 4.99 3.63 13.41
C ASP A 112 5.76 2.64 12.49
N ASN A 113 5.56 2.71 11.16
CA ASN A 113 6.23 1.82 10.21
C ASN A 113 7.21 2.57 9.29
N ALA A 114 8.12 1.81 8.69
CA ALA A 114 9.11 2.33 7.73
C ALA A 114 8.48 2.61 6.37
N VAL A 115 7.94 3.81 6.20
CA VAL A 115 7.53 4.35 4.89
C VAL A 115 8.70 5.13 4.31
N GLU A 116 9.18 4.69 3.15
CA GLU A 116 10.36 5.20 2.43
C GLU A 116 9.98 5.81 1.08
N TYR A 117 10.80 6.76 0.60
CA TYR A 117 10.60 7.43 -0.68
C TYR A 117 11.81 7.25 -1.59
N PHE A 118 11.64 6.54 -2.71
CA PHE A 118 12.72 6.25 -3.65
C PHE A 118 12.45 6.88 -5.02
N VAL A 119 13.17 7.97 -5.33
CA VAL A 119 13.11 8.66 -6.62
C VAL A 119 14.50 9.00 -7.12
N SER A 120 14.61 9.23 -8.43
CA SER A 120 15.87 9.71 -9.01
C SER A 120 16.31 11.02 -8.35
N TYR A 121 17.55 11.02 -7.88
CA TYR A 121 18.23 12.18 -7.29
C TYR A 121 18.49 13.30 -8.30
N TYR A 122 18.40 13.03 -9.60
CA TYR A 122 18.60 14.04 -10.63
C TYR A 122 17.32 14.82 -10.91
N ASP A 123 17.41 16.14 -10.87
CA ASP A 123 16.35 17.05 -11.32
C ASP A 123 16.34 17.16 -12.84
N TYR A 124 17.54 17.22 -13.43
CA TYR A 124 17.76 17.20 -14.86
C TYR A 124 18.79 16.13 -15.21
N TYR A 125 18.41 15.21 -16.08
CA TYR A 125 19.31 14.21 -16.63
C TYR A 125 19.20 14.24 -18.15
N GLN A 126 20.26 14.71 -18.79
CA GLN A 126 20.44 14.64 -20.22
C GLN A 126 21.32 13.43 -20.53
N PRO A 127 20.76 12.36 -21.14
CA PRO A 127 21.56 11.22 -21.53
C PRO A 127 22.50 11.62 -22.67
N GLU A 128 23.64 10.94 -22.72
CA GLU A 128 24.51 10.98 -23.89
C GLU A 128 23.74 10.47 -25.12
N ALA A 129 23.73 11.26 -26.18
CA ALA A 129 23.00 10.94 -27.39
C ALA A 129 23.75 11.42 -28.63
N TYR A 130 23.76 10.59 -29.66
CA TYR A 130 24.23 10.98 -30.98
C TYR A 130 23.03 11.16 -31.91
N VAL A 131 22.92 12.32 -32.55
CA VAL A 131 21.84 12.66 -33.49
C VAL A 131 22.39 12.61 -34.92
N PRO A 132 22.14 11.53 -35.69
CA PRO A 132 22.78 11.34 -37.01
C PRO A 132 22.36 12.36 -38.06
N ARG A 133 21.13 12.90 -37.96
CA ARG A 133 20.59 13.86 -38.93
C ARG A 133 21.35 15.20 -38.92
N SER A 134 21.88 15.59 -37.77
CA SER A 134 22.60 16.85 -37.58
C SER A 134 24.08 16.63 -37.25
N ASP A 135 24.57 15.39 -37.33
CA ASP A 135 25.93 14.99 -36.95
C ASP A 135 26.34 15.58 -35.59
N THR A 136 25.40 15.61 -34.64
CA THR A 136 25.58 16.28 -33.35
C THR A 136 25.72 15.23 -32.26
N PHE A 137 26.84 15.29 -31.57
CA PHE A 137 27.05 14.58 -30.33
C PHE A 137 26.59 15.45 -29.15
N ILE A 138 25.71 14.89 -28.34
CA ILE A 138 25.16 15.51 -27.14
C ILE A 138 25.82 14.83 -25.95
N GLU A 139 26.67 15.57 -25.23
CA GLU A 139 27.33 15.08 -24.02
C GLU A 139 26.34 14.87 -22.87
N LYS A 140 26.73 13.98 -21.95
CA LYS A 140 25.99 13.74 -20.71
C LYS A 140 26.10 14.98 -19.81
N GLU A 141 24.94 15.54 -19.45
CA GLU A 141 24.85 16.60 -18.46
C GLU A 141 23.87 16.19 -17.36
N SER A 142 24.26 16.36 -16.11
CA SER A 142 23.41 16.07 -14.95
C SER A 142 23.59 17.15 -13.90
N SER A 143 22.48 17.73 -13.45
CA SER A 143 22.47 18.77 -12.41
C SER A 143 21.61 18.33 -11.23
N ILE A 144 22.07 18.70 -10.04
CA ILE A 144 21.41 18.48 -8.74
C ILE A 144 21.24 19.87 -8.11
N ASN A 145 20.08 20.20 -7.54
CA ASN A 145 19.92 21.41 -6.70
C ASN A 145 20.53 21.23 -5.31
#